data_AF-A0A1Z8QFH2-F1
#
_entry.id   AF-A0A1Z8QFH2-F1
#
_cell.length_a   1.000
_cell.length_b   1.000
_cell.length_c   1.000
_cell.angle_alpha   90.00
_cell.angle_beta   90.00
_cell.angle_gamma   90.00
#
_symmetry.space_group_name_H-M   'P 1'
#
loop_
_entity.id
_entity.type
_entity.pdbx_description
1 polymer ?
#
loop_
_entity_poly.entity_id
_entity_poly.type
_entity_poly.pdbx_seq_one_letter_code
_entity_poly.pdbx_strand_id
1 'polypeptide(L)'
;MSAIITDQLRILNAKNFVSAATSSVNSYYSFVGLPNPTNYSSTWDANPPSPKDSFDQEDDYWDTMIALKKITASDVRRVVSKHTWTSGITYDMYRGDISRTNTAKPSGATNLYSAKYFIVNEDFKVYICLQNGTDPENVSGRPSLDQPTFTDLEPKAAGDSGDGYIWKYLFTIKPGDIAKFDSTNFMPVPDDWETSTANAAVRDNASSSGQLKIITITNRGAGIGTANRTYTGVPVSGDGSGAEATIVINNDSKVESINIAKGGSGYTYGSVDLVSGGVPTGTTSPIFNVIIPPQGGHGADIYRELGANNVLVYSKIENDIENPDFITGNQIARIGVVENPEAYDSTSNLTLSKASALYGLKLIGAGYTTATFDLDGQVTQTVGVGSTAVGRVVSYDQTTGVLKYWQDKSLVGFNTNGSLKTDPTYGYSLHAFTATPTTGGSVNIASNEGTLGIDTNFGTTGSPGISTVINNRTYYLGQSFTQGISNPEVKKYSGNIIYVDNRPAITRSANQREDIKVILQF
;
A
#
# COMPACT_ATOMS: atom_id res chain seq x y z
N MET A 1 17.96 22.65 -20.69
CA MET A 1 18.53 21.36 -20.24
C MET A 1 17.39 20.34 -20.24
N SER A 2 17.55 19.17 -20.87
CA SER A 2 16.51 18.13 -20.93
C SER A 2 16.95 16.93 -20.09
N ALA A 3 16.19 16.58 -19.06
CA ALA A 3 16.44 15.43 -18.18
C ALA A 3 15.09 14.79 -17.79
N ILE A 4 15.12 13.49 -17.49
CA ILE A 4 13.95 12.74 -17.00
C ILE A 4 14.35 11.87 -15.80
N ILE A 5 13.40 11.67 -14.88
CA ILE A 5 13.50 10.60 -13.88
C ILE A 5 12.94 9.34 -14.53
N THR A 6 13.76 8.30 -14.63
CA THR A 6 13.34 7.04 -15.23
C THR A 6 12.50 6.23 -14.24
N ASP A 7 11.60 5.41 -14.76
CA ASP A 7 10.79 4.51 -13.91
C ASP A 7 11.64 3.46 -13.18
N GLN A 8 12.88 3.19 -13.64
CA GLN A 8 13.81 2.31 -12.93
C GLN A 8 14.22 2.89 -11.57
N LEU A 9 14.36 4.23 -11.46
CA LEU A 9 14.62 4.87 -10.17
C LEU A 9 13.42 4.71 -9.23
N ARG A 10 12.19 4.81 -9.77
CA ARG A 10 10.95 4.63 -9.01
C ARG A 10 10.81 3.20 -8.47
N ILE A 11 11.08 2.20 -9.32
CA ILE A 11 11.11 0.79 -8.92
C ILE A 11 12.20 0.53 -7.86
N LEU A 12 13.38 1.15 -8.01
CA LEU A 12 14.45 1.06 -7.01
C LEU A 12 14.03 1.65 -5.67
N ASN A 13 13.39 2.82 -5.66
CA ASN A 13 12.88 3.46 -4.44
C ASN A 13 11.81 2.59 -3.77
N ALA A 14 10.89 2.01 -4.54
CA ALA A 14 9.92 1.05 -4.01
C ALA A 14 10.60 -0.19 -3.40
N LYS A 15 11.64 -0.74 -4.05
CA LYS A 15 12.45 -1.85 -3.51
C LYS A 15 13.12 -1.45 -2.18
N ASN A 16 13.74 -0.27 -2.14
CA ASN A 16 14.40 0.24 -0.94
C ASN A 16 13.44 0.43 0.23
N PHE A 17 12.24 1.00 -0.03
CA PHE A 17 11.21 1.16 0.98
C PHE A 17 10.73 -0.19 1.51
N VAL A 18 10.44 -1.17 0.64
CA VAL A 18 10.06 -2.52 1.10
C VAL A 18 11.17 -3.12 1.94
N SER A 19 12.43 -3.06 1.51
CA SER A 19 13.55 -3.58 2.29
C SER A 19 13.70 -2.90 3.65
N ALA A 20 13.46 -1.59 3.74
CA ALA A 20 13.49 -0.86 5.01
C ALA A 20 12.29 -1.24 5.90
N ALA A 21 11.08 -1.33 5.34
CA ALA A 21 9.83 -1.60 6.04
C ALA A 21 9.66 -3.04 6.51
N THR A 22 10.32 -4.00 5.85
CA THR A 22 10.31 -5.41 6.24
C THR A 22 11.56 -5.83 7.03
N SER A 23 12.49 -4.90 7.27
CA SER A 23 13.70 -5.13 8.08
C SER A 23 13.35 -5.34 9.55
N SER A 24 14.16 -6.13 10.26
CA SER A 24 14.09 -6.26 11.73
C SER A 24 14.72 -5.09 12.48
N VAL A 25 15.43 -4.20 11.79
CA VAL A 25 16.09 -3.01 12.37
C VAL A 25 15.10 -1.87 12.57
N ASN A 26 14.23 -1.66 11.59
CA ASN A 26 13.25 -0.58 11.62
C ASN A 26 11.89 -1.06 12.16
N SER A 27 11.12 -0.13 12.70
CA SER A 27 9.80 -0.35 13.26
C SER A 27 8.82 0.62 12.59
N TYR A 28 7.87 0.12 11.81
CA TYR A 28 6.82 0.95 11.22
C TYR A 28 5.51 0.73 11.95
N TYR A 29 4.78 1.81 12.21
CA TYR A 29 3.48 1.76 12.86
C TYR A 29 2.46 2.59 12.08
N SER A 30 1.26 2.04 11.89
CA SER A 30 0.11 2.85 11.51
C SER A 30 -0.48 3.46 12.78
N PHE A 31 -0.83 4.73 12.76
CA PHE A 31 -1.50 5.38 13.89
C PHE A 31 -2.89 5.88 13.52
N VAL A 32 -3.72 6.04 14.55
CA VAL A 32 -5.00 6.78 14.48
C VAL A 32 -4.98 7.92 15.49
N GLY A 33 -5.68 9.00 15.16
CA GLY A 33 -5.74 10.18 16.01
C GLY A 33 -6.86 11.14 15.63
N LEU A 34 -6.75 12.33 16.21
CA LEU A 34 -7.68 13.45 16.05
C LEU A 34 -9.12 13.09 16.43
N PRO A 35 -9.42 13.01 17.75
CA PRO A 35 -10.76 12.72 18.22
C PRO A 35 -11.70 13.93 18.19
N ASN A 36 -11.18 15.15 18.07
CA ASN A 36 -11.97 16.39 18.11
C ASN A 36 -11.89 17.21 16.80
N PRO A 37 -12.15 16.61 15.61
CA PRO A 37 -11.94 17.27 14.31
C PRO A 37 -12.75 18.56 14.14
N THR A 38 -13.94 18.64 14.75
CA THR A 38 -14.83 19.81 14.69
C THR A 38 -14.22 21.05 15.35
N ASN A 39 -13.29 20.88 16.28
CA ASN A 39 -12.53 21.98 16.89
C ASN A 39 -11.51 22.60 15.92
N TYR A 40 -11.13 21.88 14.87
CA TYR A 40 -10.23 22.37 13.82
C TYR A 40 -11.02 22.95 12.65
N SER A 41 -12.15 22.33 12.30
CA SER A 41 -13.07 22.81 11.28
C SER A 41 -14.48 22.30 11.53
N SER A 42 -15.46 23.21 11.57
CA SER A 42 -16.88 22.84 11.69
C SER A 42 -17.42 22.05 10.49
N THR A 43 -16.70 22.08 9.35
CA THR A 43 -17.07 21.34 8.13
C THR A 43 -16.16 20.15 7.86
N TRP A 44 -15.41 19.68 8.87
CA TRP A 44 -14.41 18.62 8.69
C TRP A 44 -14.99 17.37 8.01
N ASP A 45 -16.17 16.91 8.39
CA ASP A 45 -16.72 15.65 7.84
C ASP A 45 -17.16 15.76 6.39
N ALA A 46 -17.56 16.95 5.95
CA ALA A 46 -17.92 17.20 4.56
C ALA A 46 -16.68 17.47 3.70
N ASN A 47 -15.70 18.20 4.25
CA ASN A 47 -14.49 18.62 3.56
C ASN A 47 -13.29 18.58 4.54
N PRO A 48 -12.69 17.39 4.78
CA PRO A 48 -11.51 17.29 5.61
C PRO A 48 -10.39 18.15 5.00
N PRO A 49 -9.73 19.03 5.78
CA PRO A 49 -8.65 19.84 5.27
C PRO A 49 -7.45 18.95 4.93
N SER A 50 -6.73 19.30 3.85
CA SER A 50 -5.48 18.62 3.51
C SER A 50 -4.50 18.65 4.69
N PRO A 51 -3.77 17.54 4.96
CA PRO A 51 -2.66 17.54 5.92
C PRO A 51 -1.64 18.64 5.61
N LYS A 52 -0.94 19.14 6.63
CA LYS A 52 0.12 20.14 6.47
C LYS A 52 1.46 19.49 6.80
N ASP A 53 2.50 19.90 6.07
CA ASP A 53 3.85 19.41 6.25
C ASP A 53 4.72 20.51 6.88
N SER A 54 4.93 20.42 8.19
CA SER A 54 5.76 21.32 8.99
C SER A 54 5.98 20.72 10.38
N PHE A 55 7.11 21.01 11.04
CA PHE A 55 7.40 20.51 12.39
C PHE A 55 6.31 20.84 13.42
N ASP A 56 5.77 22.06 13.40
CA ASP A 56 4.66 22.44 14.30
C ASP A 56 3.40 21.59 14.12
N GLN A 57 3.18 21.09 12.90
CA GLN A 57 2.07 20.21 12.57
C GLN A 57 2.41 18.74 12.87
N GLU A 58 3.67 18.34 12.75
CA GLU A 58 4.15 17.03 13.19
C GLU A 58 3.93 16.85 14.70
N ASP A 59 4.20 17.89 15.48
CA ASP A 59 3.90 17.91 16.91
C ASP A 59 2.40 17.79 17.20
N ASP A 60 1.54 18.45 16.41
CA ASP A 60 0.07 18.31 16.50
C ASP A 60 -0.42 16.89 16.17
N TYR A 61 0.23 16.23 15.21
CA TYR A 61 -0.04 14.82 14.90
C TYR A 61 0.26 13.92 16.09
N TRP A 62 1.38 14.16 16.79
CA TRP A 62 1.73 13.46 18.02
C TRP A 62 0.80 13.78 19.19
N ASP A 63 0.39 15.03 19.34
CA ASP A 63 -0.50 15.47 20.42
C ASP A 63 -1.84 14.75 20.40
N THR A 64 -2.39 14.60 19.18
CA THR A 64 -3.72 14.04 18.92
C THR A 64 -3.71 12.53 18.62
N MET A 65 -2.54 11.88 18.64
CA MET A 65 -2.41 10.45 18.41
C MET A 65 -3.05 9.66 19.55
N ILE A 66 -3.78 8.60 19.23
CA ILE A 66 -4.51 7.77 20.18
C ILE A 66 -3.84 6.40 20.36
N ALA A 67 -3.58 5.72 19.25
CA ALA A 67 -3.07 4.36 19.27
C ALA A 67 -2.29 4.05 18.01
N LEU A 68 -1.35 3.11 18.14
CA LEU A 68 -0.45 2.65 17.09
C LEU A 68 -0.58 1.14 16.93
N LYS A 69 -0.53 0.68 15.68
CA LYS A 69 -0.47 -0.74 15.31
C LYS A 69 0.82 -0.99 14.55
N LYS A 70 1.62 -1.98 15.01
CA LYS A 70 2.85 -2.35 14.32
C LYS A 70 2.54 -2.94 12.94
N ILE A 71 3.22 -2.43 11.92
CA ILE A 71 3.21 -2.97 10.56
C ILE A 71 4.28 -4.06 10.51
N THR A 72 3.89 -5.28 10.15
CA THR A 72 4.82 -6.40 10.00
C THR A 72 5.27 -6.57 8.56
N ALA A 73 6.29 -7.39 8.32
CA ALA A 73 6.71 -7.74 6.96
C ALA A 73 5.58 -8.34 6.11
N SER A 74 4.59 -8.99 6.74
CA SER A 74 3.41 -9.56 6.07
C SER A 74 2.33 -8.53 5.73
N ASP A 75 2.53 -7.28 6.11
CA ASP A 75 1.60 -6.17 5.91
C ASP A 75 2.14 -5.15 4.90
N VAL A 76 3.26 -5.44 4.24
CA VAL A 76 3.86 -4.58 3.22
C VAL A 76 4.01 -5.37 1.92
N ARG A 77 3.45 -4.85 0.82
CA ARG A 77 3.55 -5.51 -0.49
C ARG A 77 3.73 -4.50 -1.61
N ARG A 78 4.57 -4.84 -2.58
CA ARG A 78 4.60 -4.12 -3.87
C ARG A 78 3.28 -4.37 -4.59
N VAL A 79 2.75 -3.33 -5.21
CA VAL A 79 1.51 -3.38 -5.99
C VAL A 79 1.71 -2.72 -7.35
N VAL A 80 0.95 -3.17 -8.34
CA VAL A 80 0.89 -2.60 -9.69
C VAL A 80 -0.55 -2.25 -10.02
N SER A 81 -0.76 -1.43 -11.04
CA SER A 81 -2.12 -1.12 -11.51
C SER A 81 -2.87 -2.40 -11.88
N LYS A 82 -4.12 -2.49 -11.45
CA LYS A 82 -4.98 -3.65 -11.70
C LYS A 82 -5.76 -3.46 -13.00
N HIS A 83 -5.72 -4.49 -13.84
CA HIS A 83 -6.50 -4.55 -15.07
C HIS A 83 -7.26 -5.87 -15.10
N THR A 84 -8.51 -5.87 -14.63
CA THR A 84 -9.36 -7.07 -14.69
C THR A 84 -9.70 -7.37 -16.15
N TRP A 85 -9.56 -8.63 -16.55
CA TRP A 85 -9.98 -9.06 -17.89
C TRP A 85 -11.48 -8.90 -18.07
N THR A 86 -11.91 -8.48 -19.26
CA THR A 86 -13.31 -8.30 -19.65
C THR A 86 -13.45 -8.59 -21.13
N SER A 87 -14.39 -9.47 -21.49
CA SER A 87 -14.67 -9.81 -22.89
C SER A 87 -15.08 -8.58 -23.70
N GLY A 88 -14.62 -8.49 -24.94
CA GLY A 88 -14.89 -7.39 -25.86
C GLY A 88 -14.00 -6.16 -25.67
N ILE A 89 -13.13 -6.13 -24.66
CA ILE A 89 -12.13 -5.06 -24.49
C ILE A 89 -10.90 -5.36 -25.34
N THR A 90 -10.36 -4.32 -25.98
CA THR A 90 -9.06 -4.41 -26.67
C THR A 90 -7.96 -3.94 -25.71
N TYR A 91 -7.02 -4.83 -25.42
CA TYR A 91 -5.86 -4.55 -24.57
C TYR A 91 -4.65 -4.12 -25.41
N ASP A 92 -3.68 -3.46 -24.79
CA ASP A 92 -2.39 -3.26 -25.45
C ASP A 92 -1.63 -4.59 -25.48
N MET A 93 -0.75 -4.78 -26.46
CA MET A 93 0.28 -5.81 -26.35
C MET A 93 1.56 -5.22 -25.74
N TYR A 94 2.35 -6.06 -25.10
CA TYR A 94 3.68 -5.67 -24.65
C TYR A 94 4.54 -5.23 -25.85
N ARG A 95 5.18 -4.08 -25.72
CA ARG A 95 6.28 -3.69 -26.61
C ARG A 95 7.32 -2.86 -25.86
N GLY A 96 8.59 -3.21 -26.00
CA GLY A 96 9.71 -2.45 -25.41
C GLY A 96 9.96 -1.08 -26.06
N ASP A 97 9.32 -0.78 -27.20
CA ASP A 97 9.52 0.46 -27.98
C ASP A 97 8.49 1.57 -27.68
N ILE A 98 7.59 1.36 -26.71
CA ILE A 98 6.55 2.32 -26.35
C ILE A 98 7.18 3.61 -25.84
N SER A 99 6.87 4.71 -26.52
CA SER A 99 7.44 6.03 -26.24
C SER A 99 6.49 7.15 -26.68
N ARG A 100 6.88 8.41 -26.44
CA ARG A 100 6.11 9.60 -26.86
C ARG A 100 5.89 9.70 -28.37
N THR A 101 6.74 9.07 -29.17
CA THR A 101 6.67 9.06 -30.64
C THR A 101 6.17 7.73 -31.20
N ASN A 102 6.03 6.70 -30.35
CA ASN A 102 5.53 5.39 -30.70
C ASN A 102 4.62 4.90 -29.58
N THR A 103 3.40 5.43 -29.53
CA THR A 103 2.45 5.17 -28.44
C THR A 103 1.91 3.75 -28.50
N ALA A 104 1.51 3.20 -27.36
CA ALA A 104 0.76 1.95 -27.30
C ALA A 104 -0.58 2.07 -28.04
N LYS A 105 -1.09 0.94 -28.52
CA LYS A 105 -2.36 0.84 -29.22
C LYS A 105 -3.16 -0.32 -28.63
N PRO A 106 -4.43 -0.09 -28.24
CA PRO A 106 -5.23 1.13 -28.51
C PRO A 106 -5.10 2.24 -27.46
N SER A 107 -4.41 2.06 -26.33
CA SER A 107 -4.53 2.99 -25.19
C SER A 107 -3.94 4.38 -25.40
N GLY A 108 -3.02 4.55 -26.36
CA GLY A 108 -2.28 5.80 -26.55
C GLY A 108 -1.21 6.06 -25.48
N ALA A 109 -0.90 5.09 -24.62
CA ALA A 109 0.13 5.21 -23.59
C ALA A 109 1.49 5.60 -24.21
N THR A 110 2.17 6.57 -23.58
CA THR A 110 3.45 7.11 -24.07
C THR A 110 4.67 6.52 -23.35
N ASN A 111 4.45 5.59 -22.42
CA ASN A 111 5.47 4.77 -21.76
C ASN A 111 4.88 3.38 -21.47
N LEU A 112 5.75 2.37 -21.31
CA LEU A 112 5.35 0.98 -21.11
C LEU A 112 4.41 0.80 -19.91
N TYR A 113 4.74 1.33 -18.74
CA TYR A 113 4.00 1.07 -17.50
C TYR A 113 2.63 1.75 -17.42
N SER A 114 2.33 2.67 -18.35
CA SER A 114 0.99 3.23 -18.53
C SER A 114 0.13 2.47 -19.55
N ALA A 115 0.71 1.51 -20.28
CA ALA A 115 -0.01 0.66 -21.22
C ALA A 115 -0.72 -0.49 -20.49
N LYS A 116 -1.85 -0.95 -21.04
CA LYS A 116 -2.70 -2.00 -20.48
C LYS A 116 -2.36 -3.36 -21.11
N TYR A 117 -1.12 -3.81 -20.94
CA TYR A 117 -0.58 -5.01 -21.59
C TYR A 117 -0.56 -6.26 -20.70
N PHE A 118 -1.09 -6.18 -19.49
CA PHE A 118 -1.28 -7.34 -18.62
C PHE A 118 -2.66 -7.25 -17.98
N ILE A 119 -3.17 -8.40 -17.56
CA ILE A 119 -4.49 -8.53 -16.94
C ILE A 119 -4.45 -9.47 -15.74
N VAL A 120 -5.49 -9.40 -14.92
CA VAL A 120 -5.85 -10.42 -13.93
C VAL A 120 -7.20 -11.04 -14.33
N ASN A 121 -7.27 -12.37 -14.34
CA ASN A 121 -8.49 -13.10 -14.65
C ASN A 121 -9.38 -13.31 -13.40
N GLU A 122 -10.51 -14.01 -13.56
CA GLU A 122 -11.44 -14.28 -12.45
C GLU A 122 -10.87 -15.19 -11.35
N ASP A 123 -9.87 -16.02 -11.69
CA ASP A 123 -9.13 -16.89 -10.75
C ASP A 123 -7.95 -16.18 -10.06
N PHE A 124 -7.81 -14.86 -10.23
CA PHE A 124 -6.65 -14.08 -9.76
C PHE A 124 -5.29 -14.53 -10.34
N LYS A 125 -5.30 -15.12 -11.54
CA LYS A 125 -4.10 -15.40 -12.34
C LYS A 125 -3.75 -14.19 -13.18
N VAL A 126 -2.48 -13.82 -13.20
CA VAL A 126 -1.95 -12.66 -13.91
C VAL A 126 -1.28 -13.11 -15.20
N TYR A 127 -1.64 -12.45 -16.30
CA TYR A 127 -1.14 -12.74 -17.64
C TYR A 127 -0.63 -11.48 -18.32
N ILE A 128 0.39 -11.64 -19.15
CA ILE A 128 0.87 -10.60 -20.05
C ILE A 128 0.41 -10.88 -21.48
N CYS A 129 -0.08 -9.86 -22.17
CA CYS A 129 -0.46 -9.87 -23.57
C CYS A 129 0.80 -9.67 -24.42
N LEU A 130 1.22 -10.70 -25.15
CA LEU A 130 2.37 -10.58 -26.07
C LEU A 130 1.93 -10.18 -27.49
N GLN A 131 0.71 -10.52 -27.86
CA GLN A 131 0.05 -10.14 -29.12
C GLN A 131 -1.44 -9.93 -28.82
N ASN A 132 -2.03 -8.86 -29.35
CA ASN A 132 -3.42 -8.45 -29.14
C ASN A 132 -4.29 -8.58 -30.41
N GLY A 133 -3.91 -9.48 -31.31
CA GLY A 133 -4.55 -9.65 -32.61
C GLY A 133 -4.23 -8.56 -33.64
N THR A 134 -3.14 -7.81 -33.46
CA THR A 134 -2.77 -6.77 -34.43
C THR A 134 -2.25 -7.36 -35.73
N ASP A 135 -2.71 -6.79 -36.83
CA ASP A 135 -2.24 -7.04 -38.19
C ASP A 135 -2.36 -5.74 -39.03
N PRO A 136 -1.90 -5.71 -40.29
CA PRO A 136 -1.95 -4.51 -41.11
C PRO A 136 -3.37 -3.96 -41.34
N GLU A 137 -4.41 -4.77 -41.18
CA GLU A 137 -5.81 -4.37 -41.30
C GLU A 137 -6.43 -3.94 -39.94
N ASN A 138 -5.85 -4.39 -38.82
CA ASN A 138 -6.27 -4.15 -37.44
C ASN A 138 -5.10 -3.59 -36.61
N VAL A 139 -4.61 -2.41 -37.00
CA VAL A 139 -3.42 -1.78 -36.42
C VAL A 139 -3.54 -1.42 -34.93
N SER A 140 -4.75 -1.46 -34.37
CA SER A 140 -5.04 -1.19 -32.97
C SER A 140 -5.31 -2.46 -32.14
N GLY A 141 -5.13 -3.64 -32.74
CA GLY A 141 -5.54 -4.92 -32.15
C GLY A 141 -7.02 -5.20 -32.36
N ARG A 142 -7.46 -6.35 -31.85
CA ARG A 142 -8.85 -6.80 -31.89
C ARG A 142 -9.43 -6.90 -30.47
N PRO A 143 -10.76 -6.89 -30.30
CA PRO A 143 -11.37 -7.20 -29.00
C PRO A 143 -10.97 -8.61 -28.52
N SER A 144 -10.53 -8.74 -27.27
CA SER A 144 -10.29 -10.06 -26.65
C SER A 144 -11.63 -10.72 -26.34
N LEU A 145 -11.83 -11.94 -26.82
CA LEU A 145 -13.08 -12.70 -26.64
C LEU A 145 -12.90 -13.86 -25.65
N ASP A 146 -11.70 -14.46 -25.63
CA ASP A 146 -11.38 -15.62 -24.81
C ASP A 146 -10.51 -15.22 -23.59
N GLN A 147 -10.98 -15.54 -22.38
CA GLN A 147 -10.22 -15.28 -21.15
C GLN A 147 -9.11 -16.32 -20.96
N PRO A 148 -7.85 -15.93 -20.69
CA PRO A 148 -6.80 -16.89 -20.38
C PRO A 148 -7.03 -17.54 -19.00
N THR A 149 -7.01 -18.88 -18.96
CA THR A 149 -7.19 -19.69 -17.74
C THR A 149 -6.05 -20.68 -17.48
N PHE A 150 -5.15 -20.83 -18.46
CA PHE A 150 -4.05 -21.80 -18.46
C PHE A 150 -2.86 -21.35 -17.61
N THR A 151 -2.02 -22.30 -17.20
CA THR A 151 -0.79 -22.02 -16.44
C THR A 151 0.47 -22.52 -17.16
N ASP A 152 0.35 -22.85 -18.45
CA ASP A 152 1.50 -23.15 -19.30
C ASP A 152 2.51 -22.01 -19.29
N LEU A 153 3.79 -22.38 -19.26
CA LEU A 153 4.90 -21.43 -19.21
C LEU A 153 5.14 -20.78 -20.58
N GLU A 154 4.78 -21.47 -21.67
CA GLU A 154 4.90 -20.95 -23.03
C GLU A 154 3.66 -20.14 -23.44
N PRO A 155 3.84 -19.01 -24.16
CA PRO A 155 2.72 -18.19 -24.58
C PRO A 155 1.81 -18.93 -25.57
N LYS A 156 0.49 -18.74 -25.44
CA LYS A 156 -0.49 -19.32 -26.36
C LYS A 156 -1.81 -18.53 -26.39
N ALA A 157 -2.66 -18.86 -27.36
CA ALA A 157 -4.03 -18.35 -27.41
C ALA A 157 -4.87 -18.89 -26.23
N ALA A 158 -5.84 -18.09 -25.79
CA ALA A 158 -6.73 -18.46 -24.68
C ALA A 158 -7.89 -19.37 -25.12
N GLY A 159 -8.28 -19.33 -26.40
CA GLY A 159 -9.35 -20.11 -26.98
C GLY A 159 -9.34 -20.07 -28.51
N ASP A 160 -10.45 -20.51 -29.11
CA ASP A 160 -10.60 -20.70 -30.56
C ASP A 160 -11.43 -19.60 -31.24
N SER A 161 -11.76 -18.50 -30.55
CA SER A 161 -12.57 -17.41 -31.12
C SER A 161 -11.87 -16.65 -32.26
N GLY A 162 -10.57 -16.90 -32.48
CA GLY A 162 -9.79 -16.27 -33.54
C GLY A 162 -9.47 -14.79 -33.28
N ASP A 163 -9.57 -14.34 -32.02
CA ASP A 163 -9.27 -12.96 -31.62
C ASP A 163 -7.79 -12.57 -31.84
N GLY A 164 -6.92 -13.58 -31.98
CA GLY A 164 -5.50 -13.41 -32.28
C GLY A 164 -4.65 -13.04 -31.07
N TYR A 165 -5.18 -13.14 -29.84
CA TYR A 165 -4.42 -12.88 -28.63
C TYR A 165 -3.44 -14.00 -28.32
N ILE A 166 -2.23 -13.63 -27.90
CA ILE A 166 -1.25 -14.55 -27.31
C ILE A 166 -0.94 -14.07 -25.90
N TRP A 167 -1.29 -14.89 -24.92
CA TRP A 167 -1.08 -14.62 -23.51
C TRP A 167 0.06 -15.46 -22.97
N LYS A 168 0.79 -14.94 -21.98
CA LYS A 168 1.73 -15.73 -21.17
C LYS A 168 1.35 -15.59 -19.70
N TYR A 169 1.27 -16.72 -19.01
CA TYR A 169 1.04 -16.75 -17.56
C TYR A 169 2.27 -16.23 -16.79
N LEU A 170 2.06 -15.39 -15.78
CA LEU A 170 3.11 -14.86 -14.92
C LEU A 170 3.06 -15.46 -13.50
N PHE A 171 1.94 -15.31 -12.81
CA PHE A 171 1.76 -15.83 -11.45
C PHE A 171 0.28 -15.84 -11.05
N THR A 172 -0.03 -16.50 -9.95
CA THR A 172 -1.35 -16.46 -9.29
C THR A 172 -1.21 -15.68 -7.99
N ILE A 173 -2.11 -14.73 -7.75
CA ILE A 173 -2.09 -13.95 -6.51
C ILE A 173 -2.51 -14.87 -5.35
N LYS A 174 -1.73 -14.88 -4.26
CA LYS A 174 -2.02 -15.69 -3.07
C LYS A 174 -3.30 -15.19 -2.40
N PRO A 175 -4.22 -16.06 -1.93
CA PRO A 175 -5.46 -15.64 -1.28
C PRO A 175 -5.27 -14.67 -0.10
N GLY A 176 -4.23 -14.86 0.72
CA GLY A 176 -3.90 -13.94 1.81
C GLY A 176 -3.49 -12.55 1.34
N ASP A 177 -2.81 -12.45 0.18
CA ASP A 177 -2.45 -11.17 -0.40
C ASP A 177 -3.66 -10.48 -1.04
N ILE A 178 -4.65 -11.22 -1.55
CA ILE A 178 -5.90 -10.65 -2.06
C ILE A 178 -6.62 -9.88 -0.95
N ALA A 179 -6.82 -10.51 0.21
CA ALA A 179 -7.52 -9.89 1.32
C ALA A 179 -6.88 -8.55 1.74
N LYS A 180 -5.55 -8.52 1.85
CA LYS A 180 -4.80 -7.36 2.35
C LYS A 180 -4.50 -6.30 1.28
N PHE A 181 -4.15 -6.72 0.07
CA PHE A 181 -3.47 -5.85 -0.90
C PHE A 181 -4.24 -5.65 -2.21
N ASP A 182 -5.28 -6.43 -2.49
CA ASP A 182 -6.16 -6.17 -3.64
C ASP A 182 -7.05 -4.95 -3.38
N SER A 183 -7.24 -4.13 -4.41
CA SER A 183 -8.11 -2.96 -4.41
C SER A 183 -8.72 -2.76 -5.79
N THR A 184 -9.54 -1.72 -5.94
CA THR A 184 -10.14 -1.37 -7.24
C THR A 184 -9.10 -1.13 -8.33
N ASN A 185 -8.01 -0.42 -8.00
CA ASN A 185 -7.04 0.07 -8.98
C ASN A 185 -5.67 -0.59 -8.88
N PHE A 186 -5.41 -1.39 -7.83
CA PHE A 186 -4.10 -2.00 -7.59
C PHE A 186 -4.23 -3.47 -7.20
N MET A 187 -3.28 -4.27 -7.67
CA MET A 187 -3.13 -5.68 -7.34
C MET A 187 -1.71 -5.96 -6.82
N PRO A 188 -1.54 -6.91 -5.88
CA PRO A 188 -0.23 -7.27 -5.37
C PRO A 188 0.61 -8.03 -6.39
N VAL A 189 1.92 -7.82 -6.32
CA VAL A 189 2.92 -8.69 -6.93
C VAL A 189 3.57 -9.57 -5.86
N PRO A 190 3.96 -10.81 -6.20
CA PRO A 190 4.63 -11.72 -5.27
C PRO A 190 5.83 -11.09 -4.58
N ASP A 191 6.05 -11.47 -3.32
CA ASP A 191 7.28 -11.23 -2.60
C ASP A 191 8.44 -12.08 -3.10
N ASP A 192 9.65 -11.58 -2.85
CA ASP A 192 10.91 -12.29 -3.05
C ASP A 192 11.00 -12.99 -4.42
N TRP A 193 10.55 -12.33 -5.49
CA TRP A 193 10.49 -12.92 -6.83
C TRP A 193 11.82 -13.57 -7.26
N GLU A 194 12.93 -12.92 -6.91
CA GLU A 194 14.29 -13.35 -7.23
C GLU A 194 14.67 -14.68 -6.56
N THR A 195 14.09 -15.03 -5.40
CA THR A 195 14.53 -16.18 -4.56
C THR A 195 13.41 -17.17 -4.23
N SER A 196 12.15 -16.79 -4.39
CA SER A 196 10.99 -17.60 -4.04
C SER A 196 10.87 -18.85 -4.91
N THR A 197 10.60 -19.99 -4.29
CA THR A 197 10.37 -21.27 -4.99
C THR A 197 8.98 -21.34 -5.61
N ALA A 198 8.01 -20.58 -5.08
CA ALA A 198 6.62 -20.61 -5.54
C ALA A 198 6.44 -20.19 -7.02
N ASN A 199 7.33 -19.31 -7.51
CA ASN A 199 7.30 -18.80 -8.87
C ASN A 199 8.54 -19.21 -9.69
N ALA A 200 9.34 -20.15 -9.17
CA ALA A 200 10.60 -20.56 -9.80
C ALA A 200 10.38 -21.09 -11.22
N ALA A 201 9.31 -21.86 -11.47
CA ALA A 201 9.02 -22.39 -12.80
C ALA A 201 8.88 -21.28 -13.87
N VAL A 202 8.21 -20.17 -13.56
CA VAL A 202 8.04 -19.05 -14.50
C VAL A 202 9.35 -18.29 -14.69
N ARG A 203 10.05 -17.98 -13.58
CA ARG A 203 11.33 -17.27 -13.60
C ARG A 203 12.42 -18.06 -14.32
N ASP A 204 12.50 -19.37 -14.08
CA ASP A 204 13.52 -20.24 -14.66
C ASP A 204 13.21 -20.56 -16.14
N ASN A 205 11.92 -20.59 -16.53
CA ASN A 205 11.54 -20.61 -17.94
C ASN A 205 12.02 -19.34 -18.65
N ALA A 206 11.92 -18.17 -18.01
CA ALA A 206 12.44 -16.92 -18.57
C ALA A 206 13.98 -16.95 -18.71
N SER A 207 14.69 -17.42 -17.68
CA SER A 207 16.16 -17.40 -17.62
C SER A 207 16.85 -18.26 -18.69
N SER A 208 16.18 -19.30 -19.18
CA SER A 208 16.68 -20.13 -20.30
C SER A 208 16.68 -19.39 -21.66
N SER A 209 16.10 -18.19 -21.73
CA SER A 209 15.55 -17.70 -22.99
C SER A 209 15.09 -16.23 -22.88
N GLY A 210 16.00 -15.26 -23.05
CA GLY A 210 15.63 -13.92 -23.55
C GLY A 210 15.06 -13.96 -24.98
N GLN A 211 14.32 -15.02 -25.31
CA GLN A 211 13.83 -15.41 -26.61
C GLN A 211 12.83 -14.39 -27.10
N LEU A 212 12.93 -14.12 -28.38
CA LEU A 212 11.86 -13.50 -29.13
C LEU A 212 10.65 -14.44 -29.08
N LYS A 213 9.47 -13.89 -28.76
CA LYS A 213 8.21 -14.65 -28.76
C LYS A 213 7.24 -14.19 -29.85
N ILE A 214 7.29 -12.90 -30.23
CA ILE A 214 6.36 -12.30 -31.18
C ILE A 214 7.08 -11.49 -32.25
N ILE A 215 6.64 -11.66 -33.50
CA ILE A 215 6.93 -10.76 -34.61
C ILE A 215 5.59 -10.31 -35.18
N THR A 216 5.40 -9.01 -35.34
CA THR A 216 4.17 -8.48 -35.95
C THR A 216 4.41 -8.06 -37.39
N ILE A 217 3.36 -8.15 -38.21
CA ILE A 217 3.40 -7.74 -39.60
C ILE A 217 2.90 -6.30 -39.65
N THR A 218 3.75 -5.37 -40.12
CA THR A 218 3.37 -3.98 -40.35
C THR A 218 2.93 -3.76 -41.80
N ASN A 219 3.51 -4.51 -42.74
CA ASN A 219 3.09 -4.54 -44.14
C ASN A 219 3.23 -5.96 -44.70
N ARG A 220 2.18 -6.49 -45.34
CA ARG A 220 2.16 -7.85 -45.91
C ARG A 220 3.04 -8.02 -47.15
N GLY A 221 3.47 -6.92 -47.76
CA GLY A 221 4.13 -6.94 -49.07
C GLY A 221 3.18 -7.34 -50.20
N ALA A 222 3.71 -7.44 -51.42
CA ALA A 222 2.98 -7.86 -52.61
C ALA A 222 3.90 -8.58 -53.61
N GLY A 223 3.37 -9.59 -54.29
CA GLY A 223 4.12 -10.39 -55.26
C GLY A 223 5.25 -11.22 -54.61
N ILE A 224 5.05 -11.64 -53.37
CA ILE A 224 6.03 -12.37 -52.55
C ILE A 224 6.09 -13.84 -53.01
N GLY A 225 6.89 -14.10 -54.05
CA GLY A 225 7.16 -15.46 -54.51
C GLY A 225 5.90 -16.21 -54.97
N THR A 226 5.91 -17.53 -54.78
CA THR A 226 4.79 -18.41 -55.17
C THR A 226 3.68 -18.37 -54.12
N ALA A 227 2.43 -18.25 -54.58
CA ALA A 227 1.24 -18.35 -53.75
C ALA A 227 1.19 -19.65 -52.93
N ASN A 228 0.60 -19.60 -51.73
CA ASN A 228 0.41 -20.74 -50.81
C ASN A 228 1.74 -21.44 -50.41
N ARG A 229 2.82 -20.67 -50.27
CA ARG A 229 4.14 -21.18 -49.90
C ARG A 229 4.47 -20.88 -48.44
N THR A 230 5.05 -21.87 -47.75
CA THR A 230 5.62 -21.70 -46.41
C THR A 230 7.14 -21.70 -46.48
N TYR A 231 7.76 -20.70 -45.87
CA TYR A 231 9.20 -20.60 -45.68
C TYR A 231 9.52 -20.83 -44.20
N THR A 232 10.33 -21.83 -43.90
CA THR A 232 10.76 -22.17 -42.53
C THR A 232 12.24 -21.84 -42.35
N GLY A 233 12.67 -21.61 -41.11
CA GLY A 233 14.07 -21.32 -40.81
C GLY A 233 14.55 -19.94 -41.28
N VAL A 234 13.63 -18.98 -41.45
CA VAL A 234 13.96 -17.60 -41.84
C VAL A 234 14.65 -16.92 -40.66
N PRO A 235 15.94 -16.53 -40.76
CA PRO A 235 16.67 -16.03 -39.60
C PRO A 235 16.18 -14.63 -39.19
N VAL A 236 16.26 -14.36 -37.88
CA VAL A 236 16.17 -13.01 -37.34
C VAL A 236 17.58 -12.50 -37.06
N SER A 237 18.01 -11.53 -37.87
CA SER A 237 19.34 -10.93 -37.82
C SER A 237 19.33 -9.66 -36.98
N GLY A 238 20.35 -9.48 -36.14
CA GLY A 238 20.45 -8.39 -35.16
C GLY A 238 21.74 -8.54 -34.35
N ASP A 239 21.69 -8.22 -33.06
CA ASP A 239 22.79 -8.45 -32.11
C ASP A 239 22.68 -9.77 -31.32
N GLY A 240 21.51 -10.41 -31.35
CA GLY A 240 21.29 -11.75 -30.81
C GLY A 240 21.68 -12.87 -31.77
N SER A 241 21.43 -14.11 -31.33
CA SER A 241 21.76 -15.32 -32.11
C SER A 241 20.69 -16.40 -32.03
N GLY A 242 20.59 -17.22 -33.09
CA GLY A 242 19.83 -18.46 -33.10
C GLY A 242 18.31 -18.32 -33.22
N ALA A 243 17.79 -17.13 -33.52
CA ALA A 243 16.35 -16.95 -33.77
C ALA A 243 15.98 -17.22 -35.24
N GLU A 244 14.89 -17.96 -35.42
CA GLU A 244 14.33 -18.37 -36.71
C GLU A 244 12.80 -18.20 -36.68
N ALA A 245 12.23 -17.80 -37.81
CA ALA A 245 10.80 -17.64 -38.02
C ALA A 245 10.29 -18.51 -39.18
N THR A 246 8.99 -18.77 -39.18
CA THR A 246 8.24 -19.40 -40.25
C THR A 246 7.28 -18.38 -40.83
N ILE A 247 7.34 -18.17 -42.15
CA ILE A 247 6.50 -17.22 -42.90
C ILE A 247 5.58 -18.01 -43.83
N VAL A 248 4.28 -17.69 -43.81
CA VAL A 248 3.28 -18.27 -44.72
C VAL A 248 2.81 -17.21 -45.70
N ILE A 249 2.79 -17.54 -46.99
CA ILE A 249 2.31 -16.68 -48.08
C ILE A 249 0.93 -17.17 -48.53
N ASN A 250 -0.04 -16.26 -48.64
CA ASN A 250 -1.40 -16.58 -49.05
C ASN A 250 -1.54 -16.75 -50.58
N ASN A 251 -2.78 -16.98 -51.04
CA ASN A 251 -3.10 -17.16 -52.46
C ASN A 251 -2.85 -15.89 -53.31
N ASP A 252 -2.85 -14.71 -52.70
CA ASP A 252 -2.60 -13.42 -53.37
C ASP A 252 -1.10 -13.07 -53.44
N SER A 253 -0.22 -14.00 -53.09
CA SER A 253 1.23 -13.77 -53.00
C SER A 253 1.59 -12.64 -52.02
N LYS A 254 0.93 -12.60 -50.86
CA LYS A 254 1.23 -11.69 -49.74
C LYS A 254 1.51 -12.49 -48.47
N VAL A 255 2.23 -11.89 -47.52
CA VAL A 255 2.47 -12.52 -46.22
C VAL A 255 1.16 -12.63 -45.44
N GLU A 256 0.78 -13.86 -45.11
CA GLU A 256 -0.39 -14.21 -44.30
C GLU A 256 -0.07 -14.14 -42.81
N SER A 257 0.98 -14.86 -42.41
CA SER A 257 1.42 -14.98 -41.02
C SER A 257 2.94 -15.12 -40.92
N ILE A 258 3.46 -14.75 -39.75
CA ILE A 258 4.84 -14.99 -39.34
C ILE A 258 4.83 -15.48 -37.89
N ASN A 259 5.48 -16.60 -37.63
CA ASN A 259 5.56 -17.20 -36.30
C ASN A 259 7.01 -17.50 -35.95
N ILE A 260 7.40 -17.30 -34.70
CA ILE A 260 8.75 -17.63 -34.25
C ILE A 260 8.86 -19.15 -34.07
N ALA A 261 9.80 -19.77 -34.78
CA ALA A 261 10.11 -21.19 -34.67
C ALA A 261 11.17 -21.46 -33.61
N LYS A 262 12.16 -20.56 -33.50
CA LYS A 262 13.18 -20.54 -32.44
C LYS A 262 13.37 -19.09 -32.00
N GLY A 263 13.26 -18.81 -30.71
CA GLY A 263 13.35 -17.43 -30.22
C GLY A 263 14.77 -16.89 -30.04
N GLY A 264 15.79 -17.75 -30.15
CA GLY A 264 17.20 -17.38 -29.98
C GLY A 264 17.52 -16.78 -28.61
N SER A 265 18.62 -16.02 -28.51
CA SER A 265 19.04 -15.36 -27.28
C SER A 265 19.82 -14.08 -27.55
N GLY A 266 19.80 -13.17 -26.57
CA GLY A 266 20.67 -11.97 -26.54
C GLY A 266 20.24 -10.82 -27.46
N TYR A 267 19.02 -10.85 -27.99
CA TYR A 267 18.52 -9.78 -28.85
C TYR A 267 18.18 -8.51 -28.05
N THR A 268 18.77 -7.38 -28.41
CA THR A 268 18.28 -6.04 -28.01
C THR A 268 17.63 -5.31 -29.19
N TYR A 269 17.90 -5.77 -30.41
CA TYR A 269 17.19 -5.40 -31.64
C TYR A 269 17.29 -6.55 -32.66
N GLY A 270 16.34 -6.62 -33.59
CA GLY A 270 16.37 -7.64 -34.64
C GLY A 270 15.46 -7.31 -35.81
N SER A 271 15.78 -7.87 -36.96
CA SER A 271 15.01 -7.77 -38.19
C SER A 271 14.93 -9.14 -38.87
N VAL A 272 13.80 -9.43 -39.48
CA VAL A 272 13.61 -10.67 -40.25
C VAL A 272 14.41 -10.57 -41.55
N ASP A 273 15.38 -11.47 -41.73
CA ASP A 273 16.25 -11.48 -42.90
C ASP A 273 15.68 -12.38 -44.00
N LEU A 274 14.90 -11.76 -44.87
CA LEU A 274 14.23 -12.42 -45.99
C LEU A 274 15.20 -13.03 -46.99
N VAL A 275 16.32 -12.36 -47.26
CA VAL A 275 17.29 -12.80 -48.26
C VAL A 275 18.01 -14.05 -47.76
N SER A 276 18.51 -14.02 -46.52
CA SER A 276 19.16 -15.20 -45.91
C SER A 276 18.18 -16.35 -45.69
N GLY A 277 16.89 -16.06 -45.46
CA GLY A 277 15.83 -17.06 -45.38
C GLY A 277 15.31 -17.57 -46.73
N GLY A 278 15.84 -17.08 -47.86
CA GLY A 278 15.39 -17.48 -49.20
C GLY A 278 13.96 -17.04 -49.55
N VAL A 279 13.43 -16.02 -48.86
CA VAL A 279 12.10 -15.46 -49.08
C VAL A 279 12.19 -14.33 -50.13
N PRO A 280 11.51 -14.43 -51.28
CA PRO A 280 11.49 -13.36 -52.27
C PRO A 280 10.95 -12.04 -51.70
N THR A 281 11.50 -10.91 -52.11
CA THR A 281 11.06 -9.58 -51.64
C THR A 281 9.90 -8.99 -52.43
N GLY A 282 9.53 -9.62 -53.55
CA GLY A 282 8.40 -9.27 -54.42
C GLY A 282 8.44 -7.88 -55.02
N THR A 283 7.28 -7.38 -55.45
CA THR A 283 7.11 -6.01 -55.99
C THR A 283 7.00 -4.96 -54.88
N THR A 284 6.59 -5.38 -53.69
CA THR A 284 6.62 -4.56 -52.48
C THR A 284 7.08 -5.44 -51.32
N SER A 285 8.18 -5.07 -50.67
CA SER A 285 8.74 -5.86 -49.59
C SER A 285 7.88 -5.82 -48.32
N PRO A 286 7.70 -6.95 -47.63
CA PRO A 286 6.97 -6.98 -46.37
C PRO A 286 7.80 -6.31 -45.27
N ILE A 287 7.11 -5.74 -44.29
CA ILE A 287 7.72 -5.07 -43.14
C ILE A 287 7.25 -5.75 -41.87
N PHE A 288 8.22 -6.13 -41.03
CA PHE A 288 7.99 -6.82 -39.77
C PHE A 288 8.51 -5.98 -38.60
N ASN A 289 7.88 -6.13 -37.44
CA ASN A 289 8.38 -5.60 -36.18
C ASN A 289 8.67 -6.75 -35.22
N VAL A 290 9.95 -6.94 -34.89
CA VAL A 290 10.40 -7.96 -33.93
C VAL A 290 10.23 -7.39 -32.53
N ILE A 291 9.37 -8.02 -31.71
CA ILE A 291 9.10 -7.51 -30.37
C ILE A 291 10.17 -8.04 -29.40
N ILE A 292 11.02 -7.13 -28.94
CA ILE A 292 12.11 -7.44 -28.01
C ILE A 292 11.55 -7.58 -26.59
N PRO A 293 11.77 -8.73 -25.90
CA PRO A 293 11.29 -8.96 -24.53
C PRO A 293 12.04 -8.09 -23.51
N PRO A 294 11.56 -8.01 -22.25
CA PRO A 294 12.33 -7.36 -21.18
C PRO A 294 13.65 -8.11 -20.93
N GLN A 295 14.60 -7.45 -20.27
CA GLN A 295 15.88 -8.08 -19.92
C GLN A 295 15.66 -9.37 -19.12
N GLY A 296 16.27 -10.46 -19.57
CA GLY A 296 16.09 -11.79 -18.97
C GLY A 296 14.88 -12.57 -19.51
N GLY A 297 14.02 -11.96 -20.33
CA GLY A 297 12.82 -12.58 -20.86
C GLY A 297 11.57 -12.32 -20.00
N HIS A 298 10.39 -12.58 -20.59
CA HIS A 298 9.10 -12.45 -19.89
C HIS A 298 9.03 -13.38 -18.68
N GLY A 299 8.77 -12.83 -17.49
CA GLY A 299 8.75 -13.54 -16.22
C GLY A 299 10.09 -13.58 -15.49
N ALA A 300 11.18 -13.03 -16.02
CA ALA A 300 12.46 -13.03 -15.31
C ALA A 300 12.45 -12.08 -14.10
N ASP A 301 11.94 -10.87 -14.29
CA ASP A 301 11.80 -9.83 -13.26
C ASP A 301 10.44 -9.15 -13.42
N ILE A 302 9.44 -9.64 -12.68
CA ILE A 302 8.08 -9.07 -12.74
C ILE A 302 8.02 -7.64 -12.17
N TYR A 303 8.95 -7.25 -11.31
CA TYR A 303 8.94 -5.93 -10.70
C TYR A 303 9.29 -4.89 -11.76
N ARG A 304 10.29 -5.20 -12.59
CA ARG A 304 10.62 -4.40 -13.76
C ARG A 304 9.61 -4.58 -14.88
N GLU A 305 9.13 -5.79 -15.12
CA GLU A 305 8.26 -6.05 -16.26
C GLU A 305 6.87 -5.43 -16.10
N LEU A 306 6.32 -5.37 -14.88
CA LEU A 306 4.99 -4.81 -14.59
C LEU A 306 5.04 -3.38 -14.01
N GLY A 307 6.23 -2.84 -13.75
CA GLY A 307 6.38 -1.49 -13.21
C GLY A 307 5.96 -1.38 -11.74
N ALA A 308 6.49 -2.25 -10.87
CA ALA A 308 6.19 -2.27 -9.44
C ALA A 308 6.85 -1.10 -8.67
N ASN A 309 6.38 0.12 -8.94
CA ASN A 309 6.81 1.37 -8.32
C ASN A 309 5.88 1.85 -7.18
N ASN A 310 4.86 1.07 -6.84
CA ASN A 310 3.97 1.38 -5.72
C ASN A 310 4.12 0.32 -4.63
N VAL A 311 4.00 0.76 -3.37
CA VAL A 311 3.99 -0.13 -2.20
C VAL A 311 2.71 0.12 -1.42
N LEU A 312 1.98 -0.95 -1.13
CA LEU A 312 0.83 -0.92 -0.25
C LEU A 312 1.24 -1.37 1.15
N VAL A 313 0.90 -0.54 2.13
CA VAL A 313 1.01 -0.83 3.55
C VAL A 313 -0.38 -1.07 4.11
N TYR A 314 -0.58 -2.28 4.64
CA TYR A 314 -1.82 -2.71 5.25
C TYR A 314 -1.75 -2.55 6.77
N SER A 315 -2.86 -2.18 7.38
CA SER A 315 -3.04 -2.25 8.82
C SER A 315 -4.48 -2.60 9.12
N LYS A 316 -4.68 -3.43 10.14
CA LYS A 316 -5.99 -3.80 10.63
C LYS A 316 -6.15 -3.30 12.05
N ILE A 317 -7.18 -2.49 12.23
CA ILE A 317 -7.58 -1.98 13.53
C ILE A 317 -8.82 -2.76 13.98
N GLU A 318 -8.77 -3.30 15.18
CA GLU A 318 -9.88 -4.02 15.79
C GLU A 318 -9.85 -3.82 17.30
N ASN A 319 -11.02 -3.93 17.93
CA ASN A 319 -11.10 -3.95 19.37
C ASN A 319 -10.56 -5.28 19.90
N ASP A 320 -9.81 -5.23 20.99
CA ASP A 320 -9.14 -6.37 21.59
C ASP A 320 -9.28 -6.27 23.11
N ILE A 321 -9.91 -7.27 23.71
CA ILE A 321 -10.18 -7.29 25.14
C ILE A 321 -8.92 -7.55 25.98
N GLU A 322 -7.87 -8.08 25.36
CA GLU A 322 -6.57 -8.31 26.00
C GLU A 322 -5.67 -7.07 25.88
N ASN A 323 -5.90 -6.23 24.87
CA ASN A 323 -5.26 -4.93 24.70
C ASN A 323 -6.27 -3.89 24.12
N PRO A 324 -7.02 -3.20 24.99
CA PRO A 324 -8.01 -2.19 24.60
C PRO A 324 -7.38 -0.81 24.32
N ASP A 325 -6.28 -0.75 23.56
CA ASP A 325 -5.64 0.52 23.18
C ASP A 325 -6.40 1.29 22.11
N PHE A 326 -7.08 0.56 21.23
CA PHE A 326 -7.93 1.16 20.21
C PHE A 326 -9.31 1.44 20.76
N ILE A 327 -9.56 2.71 21.04
CA ILE A 327 -10.79 3.20 21.64
C ILE A 327 -12.04 2.85 20.81
N THR A 328 -13.17 2.77 21.51
CA THR A 328 -14.51 2.62 20.94
C THR A 328 -15.40 3.73 21.47
N GLY A 329 -16.41 4.15 20.72
CA GLY A 329 -17.40 5.14 21.14
C GLY A 329 -17.01 6.59 20.89
N ASN A 330 -15.72 6.92 20.77
CA ASN A 330 -15.27 8.22 20.25
C ASN A 330 -14.87 8.13 18.77
N GLN A 331 -14.84 9.28 18.13
CA GLN A 331 -14.46 9.45 16.74
C GLN A 331 -12.94 9.48 16.55
N ILE A 332 -12.50 9.11 15.35
CA ILE A 332 -11.15 9.33 14.85
C ILE A 332 -11.26 9.94 13.45
N ALA A 333 -10.38 10.89 13.13
CA ALA A 333 -10.45 11.62 11.85
C ALA A 333 -9.10 11.71 11.14
N ARG A 334 -8.07 11.10 11.71
CA ARG A 334 -6.71 11.10 11.17
C ARG A 334 -6.12 9.70 11.25
N ILE A 335 -5.50 9.28 10.16
CA ILE A 335 -4.67 8.07 10.10
C ILE A 335 -3.30 8.45 9.58
N GLY A 336 -2.28 7.68 9.93
CA GLY A 336 -0.94 7.93 9.40
C GLY A 336 0.01 6.75 9.58
N VAL A 337 1.25 6.93 9.12
CA VAL A 337 2.34 5.98 9.32
C VAL A 337 3.53 6.71 9.93
N VAL A 338 4.11 6.12 10.97
CA VAL A 338 5.33 6.58 11.62
C VAL A 338 6.42 5.51 11.50
N GLU A 339 7.62 5.96 11.14
CA GLU A 339 8.83 5.17 11.10
C GLU A 339 9.63 5.36 12.39
N ASN A 340 10.10 4.27 12.97
CA ASN A 340 10.97 4.21 14.14
C ASN A 340 10.50 5.07 15.34
N PRO A 341 9.22 5.00 15.77
CA PRO A 341 8.84 5.61 17.03
C PRO A 341 9.56 4.91 18.19
N GLU A 342 9.92 5.64 19.24
CA GLU A 342 10.60 5.12 20.42
C GLU A 342 9.57 4.67 21.48
N ALA A 343 9.95 3.68 22.30
CA ALA A 343 9.17 3.34 23.50
C ALA A 343 9.20 4.48 24.52
N TYR A 344 8.12 4.64 25.28
CA TYR A 344 8.05 5.66 26.33
C TYR A 344 9.20 5.51 27.33
N ASP A 345 9.76 6.65 27.75
CA ASP A 345 10.92 6.74 28.65
C ASP A 345 12.14 5.92 28.18
N SER A 346 12.31 5.80 26.86
CA SER A 346 13.41 5.08 26.23
C SER A 346 13.94 5.84 25.00
N THR A 347 15.10 5.39 24.52
CA THR A 347 15.68 5.72 23.20
C THR A 347 15.66 4.50 22.27
N SER A 348 14.99 3.42 22.68
CA SER A 348 14.86 2.20 21.89
C SER A 348 13.59 2.26 21.06
N ASN A 349 13.64 1.74 19.83
CA ASN A 349 12.48 1.60 18.98
C ASN A 349 11.35 0.86 19.71
N LEU A 350 10.12 1.33 19.53
CA LEU A 350 8.92 0.66 19.97
C LEU A 350 8.84 -0.73 19.33
N THR A 351 8.59 -1.74 20.17
CA THR A 351 8.53 -3.15 19.73
C THR A 351 7.15 -3.76 19.87
N LEU A 352 6.27 -3.16 20.68
CA LEU A 352 4.91 -3.66 20.98
C LEU A 352 4.07 -3.80 19.71
N SER A 353 3.22 -4.82 19.64
CA SER A 353 2.37 -5.01 18.45
C SER A 353 1.24 -3.98 18.33
N LYS A 354 0.85 -3.40 19.46
CA LYS A 354 -0.10 -2.31 19.65
C LYS A 354 0.46 -1.43 20.77
N ALA A 355 0.23 -0.13 20.71
CA ALA A 355 0.65 0.78 21.76
C ALA A 355 -0.34 1.93 21.88
N SER A 356 -0.60 2.38 23.11
CA SER A 356 -1.34 3.60 23.36
C SER A 356 -0.44 4.84 23.30
N ALA A 357 -0.93 5.90 22.67
CA ALA A 357 -0.36 7.26 22.74
C ALA A 357 -1.07 8.13 23.80
N LEU A 358 -2.04 7.57 24.52
CA LEU A 358 -2.86 8.25 25.52
C LEU A 358 -2.30 8.08 26.92
N TYR A 359 -2.64 9.02 27.79
CA TYR A 359 -2.48 8.86 29.23
C TYR A 359 -3.70 8.15 29.81
N GLY A 360 -3.54 7.49 30.95
CA GLY A 360 -4.60 6.78 31.64
C GLY A 360 -4.70 7.14 33.13
N LEU A 361 -5.92 7.18 33.65
CA LEU A 361 -6.20 7.27 35.09
C LEU A 361 -7.10 6.11 35.51
N LYS A 362 -6.73 5.40 36.56
CA LYS A 362 -7.60 4.47 37.28
C LYS A 362 -8.36 5.28 38.33
N LEU A 363 -9.66 5.40 38.14
CA LEU A 363 -10.55 6.15 39.04
C LEU A 363 -11.29 5.21 40.01
N ILE A 364 -11.59 5.76 41.18
CA ILE A 364 -12.39 5.18 42.25
C ILE A 364 -13.30 6.26 42.86
N GLY A 365 -14.25 5.84 43.68
CA GLY A 365 -15.18 6.73 44.39
C GLY A 365 -16.62 6.26 44.25
N ALA A 366 -17.52 6.84 45.04
CA ALA A 366 -18.94 6.57 44.91
C ALA A 366 -19.42 6.99 43.52
N GLY A 367 -20.09 6.07 42.80
CA GLY A 367 -20.64 6.34 41.47
C GLY A 367 -19.67 6.14 40.29
N TYR A 368 -18.42 5.68 40.51
CA TYR A 368 -17.51 5.45 39.38
C TYR A 368 -18.07 4.46 38.34
N THR A 369 -18.86 3.47 38.78
CA THR A 369 -19.51 2.47 37.90
C THR A 369 -20.70 3.02 37.11
N THR A 370 -21.13 4.25 37.38
CA THR A 370 -22.27 4.89 36.70
C THR A 370 -21.90 6.23 36.07
N ALA A 371 -20.69 6.75 36.31
CA ALA A 371 -20.23 8.03 35.78
C ALA A 371 -20.11 8.01 34.25
N THR A 372 -20.57 9.08 33.59
CA THR A 372 -20.50 9.29 32.14
C THR A 372 -19.66 10.49 31.78
N PHE A 373 -18.48 10.29 31.22
CA PHE A 373 -17.64 11.40 30.80
C PHE A 373 -17.99 11.86 29.38
N ASP A 374 -18.13 13.16 29.19
CA ASP A 374 -18.29 13.75 27.86
C ASP A 374 -17.02 13.51 27.03
N LEU A 375 -17.17 12.85 25.89
CA LEU A 375 -16.08 12.64 24.94
C LEU A 375 -15.58 13.98 24.41
N ASP A 376 -14.25 14.12 24.29
CA ASP A 376 -13.54 15.37 23.98
C ASP A 376 -13.71 16.50 25.01
N GLY A 377 -14.53 16.27 26.05
CA GLY A 377 -14.71 17.12 27.22
C GLY A 377 -13.48 17.15 28.12
N GLN A 378 -13.42 18.14 29.02
CA GLN A 378 -12.28 18.35 29.89
C GLN A 378 -12.45 17.67 31.25
N VAL A 379 -11.38 17.06 31.74
CA VAL A 379 -11.19 16.66 33.13
C VAL A 379 -10.05 17.45 33.75
N THR A 380 -10.13 17.71 35.05
CA THR A 380 -9.13 18.54 35.74
C THR A 380 -8.71 17.98 37.09
N GLN A 381 -7.50 18.34 37.51
CA GLN A 381 -6.96 18.02 38.83
C GLN A 381 -6.19 19.22 39.37
N THR A 382 -6.48 19.64 40.60
CA THR A 382 -5.63 20.60 41.32
C THR A 382 -4.35 19.87 41.78
N VAL A 383 -3.20 20.17 41.17
CA VAL A 383 -1.92 19.50 41.45
C VAL A 383 -1.03 20.26 42.44
N GLY A 384 -1.42 21.50 42.77
CA GLY A 384 -0.77 22.37 43.75
C GLY A 384 -1.47 23.72 43.85
N VAL A 385 -0.99 24.60 44.73
CA VAL A 385 -1.51 25.97 44.83
C VAL A 385 -1.37 26.69 43.48
N GLY A 386 -2.51 27.05 42.88
CA GLY A 386 -2.55 27.77 41.60
C GLY A 386 -2.17 26.93 40.37
N SER A 387 -2.02 25.61 40.52
CA SER A 387 -1.62 24.71 39.44
C SER A 387 -2.69 23.65 39.19
N THR A 388 -3.21 23.60 37.96
CA THR A 388 -4.27 22.67 37.56
C THR A 388 -3.82 21.88 36.33
N ALA A 389 -3.84 20.55 36.43
CA ALA A 389 -3.73 19.66 35.28
C ALA A 389 -5.08 19.55 34.57
N VAL A 390 -5.06 19.51 33.25
CA VAL A 390 -6.26 19.48 32.39
C VAL A 390 -6.03 18.49 31.27
N GLY A 391 -7.00 17.63 30.99
CA GLY A 391 -6.94 16.66 29.90
C GLY A 391 -8.27 16.56 29.17
N ARG A 392 -8.24 16.12 27.92
CA ARG A 392 -9.44 15.83 27.13
C ARG A 392 -9.75 14.35 27.16
N VAL A 393 -10.98 14.01 27.48
CA VAL A 393 -11.43 12.61 27.60
C VAL A 393 -11.49 11.98 26.22
N VAL A 394 -10.89 10.79 26.10
CA VAL A 394 -11.02 9.96 24.90
C VAL A 394 -11.98 8.80 25.13
N SER A 395 -11.90 8.16 26.30
CA SER A 395 -12.79 7.06 26.67
C SER A 395 -12.82 6.86 28.17
N TYR A 396 -13.95 6.38 28.68
CA TYR A 396 -14.09 5.91 30.06
C TYR A 396 -14.77 4.54 30.09
N ASP A 397 -14.17 3.58 30.79
CA ASP A 397 -14.78 2.28 31.04
C ASP A 397 -15.33 2.24 32.47
N GLN A 398 -16.66 2.26 32.59
CA GLN A 398 -17.38 2.18 33.87
C GLN A 398 -17.13 0.88 34.63
N THR A 399 -16.78 -0.21 33.94
CA THR A 399 -16.52 -1.52 34.57
C THR A 399 -15.19 -1.49 35.29
N THR A 400 -14.13 -1.03 34.60
CA THR A 400 -12.78 -1.01 35.15
C THR A 400 -12.44 0.28 35.87
N GLY A 401 -13.21 1.35 35.66
CA GLY A 401 -12.93 2.71 36.15
C GLY A 401 -11.73 3.35 35.47
N VAL A 402 -11.35 2.92 34.27
CA VAL A 402 -10.21 3.49 33.53
C VAL A 402 -10.68 4.62 32.62
N LEU A 403 -10.08 5.80 32.81
CA LEU A 403 -10.24 6.97 31.95
C LEU A 403 -8.98 7.12 31.10
N LYS A 404 -9.12 7.14 29.77
CA LYS A 404 -8.03 7.50 28.84
C LYS A 404 -8.22 8.94 28.36
N TYR A 405 -7.13 9.70 28.32
CA TYR A 405 -7.14 11.11 27.98
C TYR A 405 -5.89 11.52 27.20
N TRP A 406 -5.96 12.68 26.55
CA TRP A 406 -4.82 13.34 25.91
C TRP A 406 -4.70 14.79 26.39
N GLN A 407 -3.51 15.33 26.21
CA GLN A 407 -3.17 16.72 26.50
C GLN A 407 -2.42 17.29 25.30
N ASP A 408 -2.73 18.54 24.97
CA ASP A 408 -2.11 19.29 23.87
C ASP A 408 -1.99 20.77 24.20
N LYS A 409 -1.28 21.50 23.35
CA LYS A 409 -1.07 22.95 23.52
C LYS A 409 -2.36 23.77 23.53
N SER A 410 -3.48 23.27 22.96
CA SER A 410 -4.77 23.98 23.01
C SER A 410 -5.32 24.15 24.44
N LEU A 411 -4.79 23.37 25.39
CA LEU A 411 -5.14 23.49 26.81
C LEU A 411 -4.38 24.63 27.51
N VAL A 412 -3.29 25.14 26.91
CA VAL A 412 -2.31 26.01 27.59
C VAL A 412 -1.76 27.14 26.72
N GLY A 413 -2.60 28.11 26.41
CA GLY A 413 -2.15 29.35 25.76
C GLY A 413 -2.07 29.30 24.24
N PHE A 414 -2.67 28.27 23.62
CA PHE A 414 -2.87 28.18 22.18
C PHE A 414 -4.32 27.83 21.84
N ASN A 415 -4.75 28.18 20.63
CA ASN A 415 -5.98 27.68 20.02
C ASN A 415 -5.66 26.47 19.12
N THR A 416 -6.67 25.68 18.75
CA THR A 416 -6.51 24.50 17.86
C THR A 416 -5.98 24.85 16.48
N ASN A 417 -6.16 26.09 16.01
CA ASN A 417 -5.58 26.56 14.76
C ASN A 417 -4.10 26.99 14.87
N GLY A 418 -3.48 26.84 16.06
CA GLY A 418 -2.09 27.20 16.35
C GLY A 418 -1.86 28.66 16.77
N SER A 419 -2.88 29.52 16.73
CA SER A 419 -2.75 30.91 17.20
C SER A 419 -2.60 30.99 18.74
N LEU A 420 -1.94 32.04 19.22
CA LEU A 420 -1.79 32.29 20.65
C LEU A 420 -3.14 32.59 21.31
N LYS A 421 -3.33 32.06 22.52
CA LYS A 421 -4.43 32.36 23.43
C LYS A 421 -3.89 33.10 24.64
N THR A 422 -4.32 34.35 24.81
CA THR A 422 -3.79 35.25 25.86
C THR A 422 -4.47 35.09 27.22
N ASP A 423 -5.47 34.23 27.33
CA ASP A 423 -6.29 34.04 28.53
C ASP A 423 -6.64 32.55 28.76
N PRO A 424 -5.65 31.65 28.84
CA PRO A 424 -5.94 30.25 29.11
C PRO A 424 -6.53 30.07 30.52
N THR A 425 -7.66 29.35 30.61
CA THR A 425 -8.42 29.12 31.84
C THR A 425 -7.58 28.57 33.00
N TYR A 426 -6.59 27.74 32.70
CA TYR A 426 -5.75 27.05 33.68
C TYR A 426 -4.27 27.45 33.60
N GLY A 427 -3.98 28.62 33.01
CA GLY A 427 -2.63 29.15 32.86
C GLY A 427 -1.89 28.64 31.62
N TYR A 428 -0.63 29.08 31.49
CA TYR A 428 0.21 28.83 30.31
C TYR A 428 1.08 27.56 30.41
N SER A 429 1.04 26.87 31.55
CA SER A 429 1.86 25.69 31.81
C SER A 429 1.02 24.43 31.73
N LEU A 430 1.45 23.45 30.94
CA LEU A 430 0.80 22.14 30.87
C LEU A 430 1.26 21.28 32.04
N HIS A 431 0.35 21.01 32.96
CA HIS A 431 0.60 20.13 34.09
C HIS A 431 0.06 18.73 33.82
N ALA A 432 0.85 17.72 34.16
CA ALA A 432 0.42 16.33 34.14
C ALA A 432 -0.45 16.01 35.36
N PHE A 433 -1.38 15.06 35.21
CA PHE A 433 -2.08 14.48 36.35
C PHE A 433 -1.08 13.70 37.22
N THR A 434 -1.29 13.70 38.54
CA THR A 434 -0.33 13.13 39.49
C THR A 434 -1.02 12.43 40.67
N ALA A 435 -0.45 11.30 41.10
CA ALA A 435 -0.87 10.59 42.31
C ALA A 435 -0.27 11.23 43.58
N THR A 436 0.71 12.11 43.43
CA THR A 436 1.46 12.78 44.49
C THR A 436 1.40 14.30 44.33
N PRO A 437 0.20 14.91 44.43
CA PRO A 437 0.06 16.35 44.32
C PRO A 437 0.87 17.08 45.40
N THR A 438 1.35 18.28 45.06
CA THR A 438 2.06 19.15 46.00
C THR A 438 1.09 19.82 46.98
N THR A 439 1.60 20.62 47.93
CA THR A 439 0.78 21.34 48.91
C THR A 439 -0.36 22.11 48.23
N GLY A 440 -1.59 21.93 48.75
CA GLY A 440 -2.80 22.55 48.20
C GLY A 440 -3.44 21.79 47.03
N GLY A 441 -2.82 20.72 46.54
CA GLY A 441 -3.40 19.83 45.53
C GLY A 441 -4.19 18.66 46.13
N SER A 442 -4.83 17.88 45.25
CA SER A 442 -5.61 16.70 45.62
C SER A 442 -5.55 15.62 44.53
N VAL A 443 -5.85 14.37 44.89
CA VAL A 443 -5.96 13.25 43.93
C VAL A 443 -7.35 13.18 43.27
N ASN A 444 -8.15 14.22 43.45
CA ASN A 444 -9.50 14.29 42.93
C ASN A 444 -9.49 14.82 41.49
N ILE A 445 -10.26 14.15 40.64
CA ILE A 445 -10.50 14.47 39.25
C ILE A 445 -11.90 15.06 39.14
N ALA A 446 -11.99 16.34 38.76
CA ALA A 446 -13.24 17.02 38.49
C ALA A 446 -13.63 16.89 37.01
N SER A 447 -14.91 16.63 36.75
CA SER A 447 -15.50 16.45 35.42
C SER A 447 -16.94 16.98 35.37
N ASN A 448 -17.63 16.73 34.25
CA ASN A 448 -19.05 17.01 34.05
C ASN A 448 -19.98 16.27 35.05
N GLU A 449 -19.56 15.13 35.60
CA GLU A 449 -20.36 14.27 36.48
C GLU A 449 -20.07 14.49 37.99
N GLY A 450 -19.15 15.40 38.32
CA GLY A 450 -18.70 15.63 39.69
C GLY A 450 -17.24 15.26 39.90
N THR A 451 -16.93 14.56 41.00
CA THR A 451 -15.55 14.28 41.41
C THR A 451 -15.33 12.82 41.72
N LEU A 452 -14.34 12.22 41.06
CA LEU A 452 -13.79 10.89 41.36
C LEU A 452 -12.33 11.00 41.81
N GLY A 453 -11.82 10.03 42.56
CA GLY A 453 -10.42 10.02 43.01
C GLY A 453 -9.56 9.11 42.14
N ILE A 454 -8.28 9.43 41.97
CA ILE A 454 -7.28 8.48 41.46
C ILE A 454 -7.09 7.35 42.49
N ASP A 455 -7.10 6.10 42.02
CA ASP A 455 -6.77 4.94 42.84
C ASP A 455 -5.25 4.85 43.05
N THR A 456 -4.73 5.62 43.99
CA THR A 456 -3.29 5.69 44.26
C THR A 456 -2.70 4.38 44.78
N ASN A 457 -3.53 3.38 45.11
CA ASN A 457 -3.09 2.05 45.52
C ASN A 457 -3.02 1.07 44.33
N PHE A 458 -3.48 1.47 43.14
CA PHE A 458 -3.50 0.61 41.97
C PHE A 458 -2.14 0.56 41.27
N GLY A 459 -1.42 -0.54 41.46
CA GLY A 459 -0.13 -0.80 40.84
C GLY A 459 1.04 -0.03 41.49
N THR A 460 2.24 -0.56 41.33
CA THR A 460 3.49 0.02 41.84
C THR A 460 4.58 -0.03 40.77
N THR A 461 5.67 0.71 40.93
CA THR A 461 6.79 0.67 39.98
C THR A 461 7.38 -0.74 39.80
N GLY A 462 7.40 -1.56 40.87
CA GLY A 462 7.90 -2.94 40.81
C GLY A 462 6.86 -3.98 40.36
N SER A 463 5.58 -3.62 40.36
CA SER A 463 4.48 -4.46 39.89
C SER A 463 3.34 -3.56 39.39
N PRO A 464 3.42 -3.08 38.14
CA PRO A 464 2.41 -2.20 37.58
C PRO A 464 1.05 -2.90 37.45
N GLY A 465 -0.02 -2.16 37.67
CA GLY A 465 -1.38 -2.65 37.47
C GLY A 465 -1.68 -2.72 35.97
N ILE A 466 -1.85 -3.92 35.44
CA ILE A 466 -2.16 -4.18 34.01
C ILE A 466 -3.56 -4.74 33.79
N SER A 467 -4.21 -5.21 34.86
CA SER A 467 -5.53 -5.80 34.84
C SER A 467 -6.25 -5.62 36.17
N THR A 468 -7.57 -5.81 36.16
CA THR A 468 -8.40 -5.91 37.37
C THR A 468 -9.29 -7.15 37.31
N VAL A 469 -9.62 -7.72 38.46
CA VAL A 469 -10.51 -8.88 38.57
C VAL A 469 -11.82 -8.43 39.20
N ILE A 470 -12.91 -8.57 38.46
CA ILE A 470 -14.26 -8.20 38.90
C ILE A 470 -15.18 -9.39 38.63
N ASN A 471 -15.88 -9.88 39.66
CA ASN A 471 -16.78 -11.03 39.57
C ASN A 471 -16.13 -12.26 38.89
N ASN A 472 -14.91 -12.62 39.33
CA ASN A 472 -14.12 -13.73 38.78
C ASN A 472 -13.75 -13.61 37.29
N ARG A 473 -13.88 -12.42 36.69
CA ARG A 473 -13.42 -12.12 35.33
C ARG A 473 -12.27 -11.12 35.37
N THR A 474 -11.20 -11.45 34.65
CA THR A 474 -10.05 -10.56 34.44
C THR A 474 -10.36 -9.59 33.30
N TYR A 475 -10.11 -8.30 33.53
CA TYR A 475 -10.18 -7.23 32.54
C TYR A 475 -8.79 -6.65 32.37
N TYR A 476 -8.23 -6.75 31.18
CA TYR A 476 -6.95 -6.12 30.83
C TYR A 476 -7.17 -4.65 30.49
N LEU A 477 -6.23 -3.79 30.89
CA LEU A 477 -6.39 -2.34 30.78
C LEU A 477 -5.70 -1.75 29.54
N GLY A 478 -4.89 -2.56 28.84
CA GLY A 478 -4.11 -2.15 27.66
C GLY A 478 -2.86 -1.35 27.99
N GLN A 479 -2.82 -0.70 29.15
CA GLN A 479 -1.66 0.07 29.61
C GLN A 479 -1.24 -0.36 31.03
N SER A 480 -0.02 0.03 31.42
CA SER A 480 0.53 -0.24 32.75
C SER A 480 0.31 0.96 33.68
N PHE A 481 -0.28 0.72 34.85
CA PHE A 481 -0.57 1.76 35.84
C PHE A 481 0.35 1.67 37.06
N THR A 482 0.85 2.81 37.51
CA THR A 482 1.56 2.98 38.78
C THR A 482 0.84 4.03 39.61
N GLN A 483 0.39 3.66 40.81
CA GLN A 483 -0.44 4.52 41.67
C GLN A 483 -1.66 5.09 40.93
N GLY A 484 -2.30 4.26 40.11
CA GLY A 484 -3.48 4.63 39.34
C GLY A 484 -3.23 5.57 38.16
N ILE A 485 -1.97 5.84 37.80
CA ILE A 485 -1.61 6.64 36.62
C ILE A 485 -0.89 5.79 35.59
N SER A 486 -1.24 5.99 34.33
CA SER A 486 -0.57 5.37 33.19
C SER A 486 -0.07 6.44 32.21
N ASN A 487 1.16 6.24 31.74
CA ASN A 487 1.75 7.01 30.66
C ASN A 487 1.44 6.36 29.30
N PRO A 488 1.58 7.09 28.19
CA PRO A 488 1.67 6.51 26.86
C PRO A 488 2.73 5.41 26.82
N GLU A 489 2.55 4.41 25.96
CA GLU A 489 3.55 3.36 25.74
C GLU A 489 4.54 3.73 24.64
N VAL A 490 4.15 4.66 23.77
CA VAL A 490 5.01 5.31 22.79
C VAL A 490 5.51 6.65 23.32
N LYS A 491 6.75 6.99 23.02
CA LYS A 491 7.29 8.33 23.30
C LYS A 491 6.76 9.31 22.26
N LYS A 492 6.02 10.33 22.71
CA LYS A 492 5.57 11.42 21.85
C LYS A 492 6.77 12.14 21.21
N TYR A 493 6.58 12.66 19.99
CA TYR A 493 7.58 13.40 19.22
C TYR A 493 8.86 12.58 18.93
N SER A 494 8.72 11.29 18.66
CA SER A 494 9.82 10.40 18.28
C SER A 494 9.61 9.79 16.90
N GLY A 495 10.68 9.28 16.28
CA GLY A 495 10.58 8.73 14.91
C GLY A 495 10.24 9.79 13.86
N ASN A 496 9.84 9.33 12.68
CA ASN A 496 9.50 10.18 11.53
C ASN A 496 8.05 9.91 11.10
N ILE A 497 7.19 10.92 11.04
CA ILE A 497 5.86 10.77 10.44
C ILE A 497 6.01 10.83 8.91
N ILE A 498 5.77 9.70 8.24
CA ILE A 498 6.01 9.54 6.80
C ILE A 498 4.72 9.57 5.96
N TYR A 499 3.56 9.49 6.59
CA TYR A 499 2.26 9.56 5.93
C TYR A 499 1.20 10.05 6.89
N VAL A 500 0.32 10.96 6.43
CA VAL A 500 -0.86 11.40 7.15
C VAL A 500 -2.02 11.56 6.17
N ASP A 501 -3.19 11.10 6.58
CA ASP A 501 -4.45 11.28 5.87
C ASP A 501 -5.51 11.81 6.85
N ASN A 502 -6.06 12.97 6.51
CA ASN A 502 -7.20 13.57 7.18
C ASN A 502 -8.46 13.15 6.44
N ARG A 503 -9.40 12.55 7.14
CA ARG A 503 -10.61 11.97 6.55
C ARG A 503 -11.85 12.31 7.39
N PRO A 504 -13.07 12.09 6.85
CA PRO A 504 -14.28 12.28 7.64
C PRO A 504 -14.22 11.46 8.92
N ALA A 505 -14.76 11.99 10.01
CA ALA A 505 -14.68 11.35 11.31
C ALA A 505 -15.42 9.99 11.30
N ILE A 506 -14.83 9.00 11.96
CA ILE A 506 -15.38 7.65 12.09
C ILE A 506 -15.50 7.34 13.57
N THR A 507 -16.73 7.17 14.05
CA THR A 507 -16.99 6.63 15.40
C THR A 507 -16.92 5.12 15.38
N ARG A 508 -15.99 4.55 16.17
CA ARG A 508 -15.75 3.11 16.17
C ARG A 508 -16.71 2.38 17.11
N SER A 509 -17.32 1.29 16.63
CA SER A 509 -18.05 0.36 17.50
C SER A 509 -17.17 -0.83 17.92
N ALA A 510 -17.50 -1.48 19.05
CA ALA A 510 -16.70 -2.59 19.58
C ALA A 510 -16.59 -3.82 18.66
N ASN A 511 -17.56 -4.00 17.75
CA ASN A 511 -17.57 -5.09 16.78
C ASN A 511 -17.01 -4.68 15.40
N GLN A 512 -16.59 -3.42 15.25
CA GLN A 512 -16.07 -2.91 14.01
C GLN A 512 -14.61 -3.33 13.82
N ARG A 513 -14.30 -3.69 12.58
CA ARG A 513 -12.94 -3.90 12.10
C ARG A 513 -12.70 -2.91 10.98
N GLU A 514 -11.58 -2.21 11.05
CA GLU A 514 -11.18 -1.24 10.03
C GLU A 514 -9.91 -1.71 9.35
N ASP A 515 -9.99 -1.90 8.03
CA ASP A 515 -8.84 -2.15 7.17
C ASP A 515 -8.34 -0.83 6.61
N ILE A 516 -7.07 -0.53 6.89
CA ILE A 516 -6.36 0.63 6.37
C ILE A 516 -5.38 0.14 5.30
N LYS A 517 -5.50 0.68 4.09
CA LYS A 517 -4.62 0.42 2.95
C LYS A 517 -4.02 1.75 2.50
N VAL A 518 -2.73 1.95 2.77
CA VAL A 518 -1.97 3.13 2.34
C VAL A 518 -1.14 2.75 1.13
N ILE A 519 -1.25 3.49 0.03
CA ILE A 519 -0.47 3.26 -1.19
C ILE A 519 0.55 4.39 -1.31
N LEU A 520 1.83 4.02 -1.28
CA LEU A 520 2.96 4.92 -1.48
C LEU A 520 3.47 4.75 -2.91
N GLN A 521 3.52 5.84 -3.65
CA GLN A 521 4.00 5.89 -5.04
C GLN A 521 5.37 6.58 -5.08
N PHE A 522 6.31 5.98 -5.80
CA PHE A 522 7.70 6.47 -5.91
C PHE A 522 8.05 7.01 -7.29
#